data_AF-A0A7Z7HS33-F1
#
_entry.id   AF-A0A7Z7HS33-F1
#
_cell.length_a   1.000
_cell.length_b   1.000
_cell.length_c   1.000
_cell.angle_alpha   90.00
_cell.angle_beta   90.00
_cell.angle_gamma   90.00
#
_symmetry.space_group_name_H-M   'P 1'
#
loop_
_entity.id
_entity.type
_entity.pdbx_description
1 polymer ?
#
loop_
_entity_poly.entity_id
_entity_poly.type
_entity_poly.pdbx_seq_one_letter_code
_entity_poly.pdbx_strand_id
1 'polypeptide(L)'
;MTRRIIDQFAAVLAARGIVPGHIEADAALHRCKVEGGKSGRLDGAYVLHLDGLPAGGFINWRDGLGWQTWAAKPEREWSRAEHDAWRARADAMRQLRLQDEIQRHTEAAKRAKHLLMRCKLATNNHPYLRRKGVNAYGLRQLRAQLVIPVRDASGALCSLQFISPEGDKRFLSGGRKRGCYFAIGQPRTVLCLAEGYATAASVFEATGYATACCFDAGNLEPVARVLRTKFPRLAIIVCADNDSETPGNPGVSMAMSAARAVRGMVAVPDFTGVTA
;
A
#
# COMPACT_ATOMS: atom_id res chain seq x y z
N MET A 1 -4.30 -19.42 -32.54
CA MET A 1 -3.51 -18.30 -31.97
C MET A 1 -3.81 -18.09 -30.49
N THR A 2 -5.07 -17.87 -30.10
CA THR A 2 -5.48 -17.57 -28.70
C THR A 2 -5.02 -18.61 -27.67
N ARG A 3 -5.16 -19.91 -27.96
CA ARG A 3 -4.73 -20.97 -27.02
C ARG A 3 -3.23 -20.93 -26.74
N ARG A 4 -2.41 -20.78 -27.78
CA ARG A 4 -0.93 -20.66 -27.67
C ARG A 4 -0.52 -19.46 -26.81
N ILE A 5 -1.21 -18.32 -26.96
CA ILE A 5 -0.96 -17.10 -26.16
C ILE A 5 -1.33 -17.32 -24.69
N ILE A 6 -2.48 -17.95 -24.43
CA ILE A 6 -2.90 -18.30 -23.07
C ILE A 6 -1.89 -19.25 -22.44
N ASP A 7 -1.41 -20.27 -23.16
CA ASP A 7 -0.42 -21.21 -22.65
C ASP A 7 0.94 -20.53 -22.36
N GLN A 8 1.38 -19.60 -23.22
CA GLN A 8 2.58 -18.79 -22.97
C GLN A 8 2.43 -17.91 -21.72
N PHE A 9 1.29 -17.24 -21.57
CA PHE A 9 1.03 -16.40 -20.41
C PHE A 9 0.91 -17.25 -19.13
N ALA A 10 0.24 -18.40 -19.21
CA ALA A 10 0.13 -19.37 -18.12
C ALA A 10 1.50 -19.84 -17.62
N ALA A 11 2.45 -20.09 -18.53
CA ALA A 11 3.81 -20.48 -18.16
C ALA A 11 4.51 -19.39 -17.33
N VAL A 12 4.30 -18.11 -17.66
CA VAL A 12 4.90 -16.98 -16.92
C VAL A 12 4.22 -16.78 -15.56
N LEU A 13 2.90 -16.99 -15.47
CA LEU A 13 2.18 -17.01 -14.20
C LEU A 13 2.69 -18.14 -13.28
N ALA A 14 2.81 -19.35 -13.82
CA ALA A 14 3.29 -20.53 -13.10
C ALA A 14 4.73 -20.34 -12.60
N ALA A 15 5.60 -19.70 -13.39
CA ALA A 15 6.97 -19.38 -12.97
C ALA A 15 7.05 -18.44 -11.75
N ARG A 16 5.96 -17.73 -11.43
CA ARG A 16 5.81 -16.93 -10.19
C ARG A 16 4.88 -17.56 -9.16
N GLY A 17 4.54 -18.84 -9.31
CA GLY A 17 3.63 -19.56 -8.44
C GLY A 17 2.21 -18.98 -8.43
N ILE A 18 1.77 -18.33 -9.50
CA ILE A 18 0.40 -17.81 -9.64
C ILE A 18 -0.46 -18.89 -10.29
N VAL A 19 -1.56 -19.25 -9.62
CA VAL A 19 -2.41 -20.40 -9.99
C VAL A 19 -3.84 -19.91 -10.26
N PRO A 20 -4.13 -19.42 -11.48
CA PRO A 20 -5.45 -18.89 -11.86
C PRO A 20 -6.50 -19.97 -12.10
N GLY A 21 -6.10 -21.23 -12.31
CA GLY A 21 -6.99 -22.25 -12.83
C GLY A 21 -7.30 -21.96 -14.30
N HIS A 22 -8.42 -21.29 -14.57
CA HIS A 22 -8.79 -20.81 -15.90
C HIS A 22 -8.31 -19.36 -16.11
N ILE A 23 -7.73 -19.07 -17.28
CA ILE A 23 -7.28 -17.71 -17.63
C ILE A 23 -8.36 -17.02 -18.47
N GLU A 24 -8.90 -15.94 -17.92
CA GLU A 24 -9.85 -15.03 -18.57
C GLU A 24 -9.07 -13.89 -19.26
N ALA A 25 -9.26 -13.75 -20.56
CA ALA A 25 -8.53 -12.81 -21.40
C ALA A 25 -9.43 -11.66 -21.89
N ASP A 26 -10.18 -11.09 -20.95
CA ASP A 26 -11.22 -10.08 -21.14
C ASP A 26 -10.75 -8.66 -20.81
N ALA A 27 -9.43 -8.45 -20.69
CA ALA A 27 -8.82 -7.20 -20.25
C ALA A 27 -9.23 -6.72 -18.84
N ALA A 28 -9.85 -7.58 -18.02
CA ALA A 28 -10.17 -7.29 -16.62
C ALA A 28 -9.11 -7.83 -15.65
N LEU A 29 -9.08 -7.26 -14.44
CA LEU A 29 -8.21 -7.73 -13.37
C LEU A 29 -8.85 -8.93 -12.67
N HIS A 30 -8.21 -10.09 -12.77
CA HIS A 30 -8.65 -11.34 -12.16
C HIS A 30 -7.83 -11.68 -10.92
N ARG A 31 -8.49 -11.92 -9.78
CA ARG A 31 -7.85 -12.37 -8.54
C ARG A 31 -7.75 -13.89 -8.54
N CYS A 32 -6.58 -14.42 -8.19
CA CYS A 32 -6.30 -15.85 -8.24
C CYS A 32 -5.49 -16.32 -7.03
N LYS A 33 -5.38 -17.64 -6.88
CA LYS A 33 -4.56 -18.29 -5.85
C LYS A 33 -3.08 -18.19 -6.23
N VAL A 34 -2.23 -18.38 -5.23
CA VAL A 34 -0.79 -18.57 -5.40
C VAL A 34 -0.35 -19.82 -4.66
N GLU A 35 0.76 -20.42 -5.10
CA GLU A 35 1.33 -21.60 -4.48
C GLU A 35 1.70 -21.34 -3.02
N GLY A 36 1.43 -22.35 -2.17
CA GLY A 36 1.58 -22.27 -0.72
C GLY A 36 0.69 -21.23 -0.04
N GLY A 37 -0.27 -20.60 -0.75
CA GLY A 37 -1.18 -19.59 -0.22
C GLY A 37 -2.13 -20.16 0.84
N LYS A 38 -2.57 -19.31 1.77
CA LYS A 38 -3.56 -19.73 2.78
C LYS A 38 -4.88 -20.07 2.09
N SER A 39 -5.55 -21.14 2.55
CA SER A 39 -6.83 -21.57 1.98
C SER A 39 -7.85 -20.41 1.94
N GLY A 40 -8.52 -20.25 0.81
CA GLY A 40 -9.51 -19.20 0.56
C GLY A 40 -8.95 -17.80 0.26
N ARG A 41 -7.64 -17.57 0.32
CA ARG A 41 -7.03 -16.27 -0.03
C ARG A 41 -6.64 -16.21 -1.52
N LEU A 42 -6.94 -15.09 -2.16
CA LEU A 42 -6.56 -14.81 -3.55
C LEU A 42 -5.38 -13.84 -3.57
N ASP A 43 -4.20 -14.36 -3.23
CA ASP A 43 -2.95 -13.59 -3.08
C ASP A 43 -2.18 -13.40 -4.40
N GLY A 44 -2.83 -13.62 -5.54
CA GLY A 44 -2.34 -13.29 -6.87
C GLY A 44 -3.37 -12.51 -7.70
N ALA A 45 -2.90 -11.82 -8.73
CA ALA A 45 -3.76 -11.24 -9.75
C ALA A 45 -3.09 -11.19 -11.12
N TYR A 46 -3.91 -11.16 -12.17
CA TYR A 46 -3.44 -10.94 -13.54
C TYR A 46 -4.45 -10.14 -14.37
N VAL A 47 -3.99 -9.63 -15.51
CA VAL A 47 -4.79 -9.11 -16.63
C VAL A 47 -4.15 -9.60 -17.92
N LEU A 48 -4.97 -10.00 -18.89
CA LEU A 48 -4.51 -10.40 -20.22
C LEU A 48 -5.35 -9.70 -21.30
N HIS A 49 -4.64 -8.99 -22.18
CA HIS A 49 -5.16 -8.34 -23.38
C HIS A 49 -4.78 -9.20 -24.59
N LEU A 50 -5.76 -9.47 -25.46
CA LEU A 50 -5.55 -10.22 -26.71
C LEU A 50 -5.60 -9.32 -27.95
N ASP A 51 -5.97 -8.05 -27.79
CA ASP A 51 -6.02 -7.08 -28.87
C ASP A 51 -4.60 -6.63 -29.27
N GLY A 52 -4.36 -6.53 -30.58
CA GLY A 52 -3.05 -6.17 -31.12
C GLY A 52 -1.98 -7.24 -30.81
N LEU A 53 -0.89 -6.82 -30.17
CA LEU A 53 0.11 -7.74 -29.63
C LEU A 53 -0.32 -8.14 -28.23
N PRO A 54 -0.63 -9.43 -27.97
CA PRO A 54 -1.10 -9.85 -26.68
C PRO A 54 -0.14 -9.42 -25.58
N ALA A 55 -0.69 -8.80 -24.54
CA ALA A 55 0.07 -8.25 -23.44
C ALA A 55 -0.72 -8.38 -22.15
N GLY A 56 -0.02 -8.41 -21.03
CA GLY A 56 -0.65 -8.61 -19.75
C GLY A 56 0.22 -8.12 -18.62
N GLY A 57 -0.30 -8.27 -17.43
CA GLY A 57 0.47 -8.05 -16.22
C GLY A 57 -0.04 -8.92 -15.10
N PHE A 58 0.81 -9.13 -14.11
CA PHE A 58 0.57 -10.08 -13.05
C PHE A 58 1.34 -9.72 -11.79
N ILE A 59 0.82 -10.14 -10.65
CA ILE A 59 1.42 -9.93 -9.34
C ILE A 59 1.14 -11.14 -8.44
N ASN A 60 2.18 -11.57 -7.74
CA ASN A 60 2.07 -12.43 -6.56
C ASN A 60 2.40 -11.55 -5.34
N TRP A 61 1.46 -11.33 -4.42
CA TRP A 61 1.70 -10.47 -3.27
C TRP A 61 2.66 -11.08 -2.22
N ARG A 62 3.03 -12.35 -2.37
CA ARG A 62 3.86 -13.08 -1.40
C ARG A 62 5.35 -13.07 -1.71
N ASP A 63 5.74 -12.80 -2.96
CA ASP A 63 7.14 -12.83 -3.39
C ASP A 63 7.86 -11.47 -3.27
N GLY A 64 7.12 -10.41 -2.97
CA GLY A 64 7.68 -9.06 -2.81
C GLY A 64 8.16 -8.39 -4.10
N LEU A 65 8.02 -9.03 -5.27
CA LEU A 65 8.51 -8.50 -6.56
C LEU A 65 7.53 -7.53 -7.23
N GLY A 66 6.31 -7.43 -6.69
CA GLY A 66 5.29 -6.49 -7.19
C GLY A 66 4.75 -6.86 -8.57
N TRP A 67 4.14 -5.86 -9.22
CA TRP A 67 3.51 -5.99 -10.53
C TRP A 67 4.54 -6.11 -11.64
N GLN A 68 4.40 -7.12 -12.50
CA GLN A 68 5.23 -7.31 -13.69
C GLN A 68 4.37 -7.31 -14.94
N THR A 69 4.98 -6.94 -16.05
CA THR A 69 4.35 -6.92 -17.38
C THR A 69 4.88 -8.05 -18.24
N TRP A 70 4.00 -8.60 -19.06
CA TRP A 70 4.32 -9.57 -20.10
C TRP A 70 3.79 -9.07 -21.44
N ALA A 71 4.50 -9.36 -22.52
CA ALA A 71 4.01 -9.19 -23.87
C ALA A 71 4.46 -10.38 -24.71
N ALA A 72 3.58 -10.83 -25.61
CA ALA A 72 3.93 -11.81 -26.61
C ALA A 72 5.03 -11.26 -27.52
N LYS A 73 5.81 -12.17 -28.12
CA LYS A 73 6.73 -11.78 -29.19
C LYS A 73 5.96 -11.72 -30.51
N PRO A 74 6.17 -10.70 -31.35
CA PRO A 74 5.54 -10.66 -32.66
C PRO A 74 6.06 -11.81 -33.52
N GLU A 75 5.17 -12.46 -34.30
CA GLU A 75 5.52 -13.62 -35.13
C GLU A 75 6.41 -13.26 -36.33
N ARG A 76 6.44 -11.97 -36.69
CA ARG A 76 7.32 -11.38 -37.68
C ARG A 76 7.85 -10.03 -37.20
N GLU A 77 8.89 -9.54 -37.85
CA GLU A 77 9.31 -8.15 -37.67
C GLU A 77 8.17 -7.21 -38.07
N TRP A 78 7.97 -6.19 -37.22
CA TRP A 78 6.99 -5.16 -37.45
C TRP A 78 7.57 -4.06 -38.31
N SER A 79 6.76 -3.55 -39.23
CA SER A 79 7.06 -2.32 -39.93
C SER A 79 7.08 -1.14 -38.95
N ARG A 80 7.70 -0.03 -39.37
CA ARG A 80 7.70 1.22 -38.60
C ARG A 80 6.28 1.69 -38.25
N ALA A 81 5.34 1.59 -39.20
CA ALA A 81 3.94 1.96 -39.00
C ALA A 81 3.25 1.09 -37.92
N GLU A 82 3.55 -0.20 -37.86
CA GLU A 82 3.02 -1.12 -36.85
C GLU A 82 3.57 -0.81 -35.45
N HIS A 83 4.87 -0.52 -35.35
CA HIS A 83 5.48 -0.04 -34.11
C HIS A 83 4.87 1.28 -33.63
N ASP A 84 4.64 2.24 -34.54
CA ASP A 84 4.03 3.53 -34.21
C ASP A 84 2.60 3.36 -33.70
N ALA A 85 1.78 2.54 -34.38
CA ALA A 85 0.42 2.25 -33.97
C ALA A 85 0.36 1.54 -32.59
N TRP A 86 1.28 0.60 -32.32
CA TRP A 86 1.36 -0.06 -31.02
C TRP A 86 1.73 0.90 -29.89
N ARG A 87 2.73 1.77 -30.10
CA ARG A 87 3.12 2.80 -29.12
C ARG A 87 1.96 3.76 -28.84
N ALA A 88 1.29 4.24 -29.88
CA ALA A 88 0.14 5.12 -29.73
C ALA A 88 -0.99 4.48 -28.90
N ARG A 89 -1.30 3.20 -29.13
CA ARG A 89 -2.29 2.45 -28.33
C ARG A 89 -1.86 2.28 -26.88
N ALA A 90 -0.60 1.91 -26.65
CA ALA A 90 -0.06 1.74 -25.30
C ALA A 90 -0.09 3.05 -24.50
N ASP A 91 0.23 4.17 -25.14
CA ASP A 91 0.18 5.50 -24.52
C ASP A 91 -1.26 5.95 -24.27
N ALA A 92 -2.19 5.74 -25.20
CA ALA A 92 -3.61 6.02 -25.00
C ALA A 92 -4.20 5.22 -23.82
N MET A 93 -3.88 3.92 -23.72
CA MET A 93 -4.33 3.08 -22.61
C MET A 93 -3.67 3.47 -21.27
N ARG A 94 -2.42 3.96 -21.30
CA ARG A 94 -1.78 4.53 -20.11
C ARG A 94 -2.49 5.80 -19.66
N GLN A 95 -2.82 6.70 -20.60
CA GLN A 95 -3.55 7.93 -20.32
C GLN A 95 -4.95 7.65 -19.74
N LEU A 96 -5.69 6.71 -20.33
CA LEU A 96 -7.02 6.31 -19.83
C LEU A 96 -6.94 5.78 -18.38
N ARG A 97 -5.99 4.88 -18.09
CA ARG A 97 -5.78 4.37 -16.72
C ARG A 97 -5.42 5.47 -15.72
N LEU A 98 -4.59 6.43 -16.13
CA LEU A 98 -4.24 7.57 -15.29
C LEU A 98 -5.47 8.45 -15.01
N GLN A 99 -6.29 8.72 -16.01
CA GLN A 99 -7.55 9.45 -15.84
C GLN A 99 -8.51 8.73 -14.89
N ASP A 100 -8.69 7.42 -15.07
CA ASP A 100 -9.52 6.59 -14.18
C ASP A 100 -8.98 6.56 -12.74
N GLU A 101 -7.66 6.51 -12.54
CA GLU A 101 -7.06 6.60 -11.22
C GLU A 101 -7.30 7.96 -10.56
N ILE A 102 -7.07 9.06 -11.30
CA ILE A 102 -7.32 10.42 -10.83
C ILE A 102 -8.79 10.59 -10.45
N GLN A 103 -9.71 10.12 -11.29
CA GLN A 103 -11.15 10.22 -11.04
C GLN A 103 -11.55 9.41 -9.80
N ARG A 104 -11.11 8.15 -9.68
CA ARG A 104 -11.37 7.31 -8.50
C ARG A 104 -10.85 7.94 -7.22
N HIS A 105 -9.64 8.47 -7.23
CA HIS A 105 -9.04 9.14 -6.07
C HIS A 105 -9.77 10.44 -5.71
N THR A 106 -10.19 11.21 -6.71
CA THR A 106 -10.95 12.46 -6.51
C THR A 106 -12.29 12.16 -5.84
N GLU A 107 -13.04 11.19 -6.35
CA GLU A 107 -14.33 10.78 -5.78
C GLU A 107 -14.18 10.14 -4.39
N ALA A 108 -13.11 9.38 -4.15
CA ALA A 108 -12.81 8.88 -2.82
C ALA A 108 -12.47 10.00 -1.83
N ALA A 109 -11.70 11.01 -2.24
CA ALA A 109 -11.37 12.16 -1.40
C ALA A 109 -12.63 12.99 -1.04
N LYS A 110 -13.56 13.19 -1.99
CA LYS A 110 -14.86 13.82 -1.73
C LYS A 110 -15.67 13.05 -0.69
N ARG A 111 -15.80 11.73 -0.85
CA ARG A 111 -16.47 10.84 0.12
C ARG A 111 -15.78 10.86 1.49
N ALA A 112 -14.45 10.84 1.51
CA ALA A 112 -13.66 10.95 2.75
C ALA A 112 -13.98 12.25 3.49
N LYS A 113 -14.03 13.38 2.79
CA LYS A 113 -14.40 14.67 3.38
C LYS A 113 -15.81 14.63 3.97
N HIS A 114 -16.78 14.09 3.23
CA HIS A 114 -18.16 13.96 3.72
C HIS A 114 -18.27 13.13 5.00
N LEU A 115 -17.60 11.97 5.04
CA LEU A 115 -17.60 11.11 6.23
C LEU A 115 -16.89 11.78 7.41
N LEU A 116 -15.74 12.42 7.16
CA LEU A 116 -14.94 13.05 8.21
C LEU A 116 -15.69 14.19 8.92
N MET A 117 -16.48 14.99 8.19
CA MET A 117 -17.31 16.05 8.75
C MET A 117 -18.39 15.54 9.74
N ARG A 118 -18.79 14.28 9.61
CA ARG A 118 -19.79 13.64 10.48
C ARG A 118 -19.17 12.97 11.70
N CYS A 119 -17.85 12.93 11.78
CA CYS A 119 -17.16 12.26 12.86
C CYS A 119 -17.04 13.19 14.08
N LYS A 120 -17.13 12.58 15.27
CA LYS A 120 -16.78 13.25 16.53
C LYS A 120 -15.28 13.09 16.79
N LEU A 121 -14.74 13.81 17.76
CA LEU A 121 -13.41 13.50 18.29
C LEU A 121 -13.46 12.13 18.97
N ALA A 122 -12.45 11.30 18.72
CA ALA A 122 -12.30 10.05 19.46
C ALA A 122 -11.81 10.35 20.88
N THR A 123 -12.14 9.47 21.82
CA THR A 123 -11.64 9.51 23.19
C THR A 123 -10.78 8.29 23.48
N ASN A 124 -9.97 8.36 24.54
CA ASN A 124 -9.12 7.25 24.97
C ASN A 124 -9.94 6.01 25.43
N ASN A 125 -11.27 6.15 25.60
CA ASN A 125 -12.15 5.06 26.01
C ASN A 125 -12.46 4.06 24.90
N HIS A 126 -12.06 4.33 23.65
CA HIS A 126 -12.31 3.40 22.55
C HIS A 126 -11.63 2.03 22.82
N PRO A 127 -12.33 0.89 22.68
CA PRO A 127 -11.81 -0.43 23.07
C PRO A 127 -10.45 -0.79 22.44
N TYR A 128 -10.26 -0.48 21.16
CA TYR A 128 -8.97 -0.65 20.48
C TYR A 128 -7.83 0.13 21.15
N LEU A 129 -8.05 1.39 21.52
CA LEU A 129 -7.02 2.25 22.12
C LEU A 129 -6.65 1.74 23.51
N ARG A 130 -7.64 1.35 24.31
CA ARG A 130 -7.41 0.74 25.63
C ARG A 130 -6.60 -0.54 25.55
N ARG A 131 -6.95 -1.45 24.63
CA ARG A 131 -6.18 -2.70 24.44
C ARG A 131 -4.76 -2.44 23.95
N LYS A 132 -4.57 -1.41 23.13
CA LYS A 132 -3.24 -1.02 22.63
C LYS A 132 -2.45 -0.14 23.61
N GLY A 133 -3.07 0.32 24.70
CA GLY A 133 -2.42 1.15 25.71
C GLY A 133 -1.97 2.52 25.20
N VAL A 134 -2.68 3.12 24.23
CA VAL A 134 -2.30 4.40 23.60
C VAL A 134 -3.45 5.40 23.59
N ASN A 135 -3.13 6.70 23.60
CA ASN A 135 -4.13 7.76 23.55
C ASN A 135 -4.67 8.06 22.14
N ALA A 136 -5.77 8.81 22.08
CA ALA A 136 -6.40 9.31 20.87
C ALA A 136 -5.79 10.65 20.41
N TYR A 137 -4.69 10.60 19.65
CA TYR A 137 -4.08 11.78 19.04
C TYR A 137 -4.71 12.10 17.69
N GLY A 138 -5.54 13.15 17.65
CA GLY A 138 -6.12 13.67 16.40
C GLY A 138 -7.08 12.70 15.69
N LEU A 139 -7.42 11.58 16.33
CA LEU A 139 -8.35 10.60 15.81
C LEU A 139 -9.78 11.10 15.85
N ARG A 140 -10.56 10.63 14.88
CA ARG A 140 -11.99 10.86 14.81
C ARG A 140 -12.74 9.56 15.09
N GLN A 141 -14.03 9.66 15.37
CA GLN A 141 -14.88 8.51 15.60
C GLN A 141 -16.20 8.67 14.86
N LEU A 142 -16.59 7.62 14.14
CA LEU A 142 -17.88 7.50 13.47
C LEU A 142 -18.56 6.22 13.95
N ARG A 143 -19.65 6.38 14.71
CA ARG A 143 -20.29 5.26 15.42
C ARG A 143 -19.26 4.56 16.33
N ALA A 144 -19.06 3.26 16.17
CA ALA A 144 -18.10 2.47 16.93
C ALA A 144 -16.71 2.38 16.26
N GLN A 145 -16.49 3.03 15.12
CA GLN A 145 -15.23 2.93 14.40
C GLN A 145 -14.36 4.16 14.69
N LEU A 146 -13.08 3.94 15.01
CA LEU A 146 -12.08 5.00 14.87
C LEU A 146 -11.90 5.32 13.39
N VAL A 147 -11.65 6.59 13.12
CA VAL A 147 -11.45 7.14 11.79
C VAL A 147 -10.14 7.91 11.79
N ILE A 148 -9.19 7.44 10.99
CA ILE A 148 -7.88 8.04 10.81
C ILE A 148 -7.84 8.74 9.44
N PRO A 149 -7.73 10.07 9.39
CA PRO A 149 -7.53 10.80 8.13
C PRO A 149 -6.24 10.38 7.42
N VAL A 150 -6.34 10.03 6.14
CA VAL A 150 -5.17 9.72 5.30
C VAL A 150 -4.87 10.96 4.46
N ARG A 151 -3.73 11.62 4.71
CA ARG A 151 -3.37 12.89 4.07
C ARG A 151 -2.05 12.81 3.32
N ASP A 152 -1.92 13.62 2.29
CA ASP A 152 -0.65 13.77 1.59
C ASP A 152 0.26 14.83 2.22
N ALA A 153 1.43 15.05 1.59
CA ALA A 153 2.43 16.01 2.04
C ALA A 153 1.91 17.45 2.16
N SER A 154 0.92 17.84 1.36
CA SER A 154 0.31 19.18 1.43
C SER A 154 -0.71 19.31 2.57
N GLY A 155 -1.12 18.19 3.16
CA GLY A 155 -2.19 18.13 4.15
C GLY A 155 -3.57 17.85 3.54
N ALA A 156 -3.68 17.72 2.23
CA ALA A 156 -4.93 17.39 1.56
C ALA A 156 -5.43 15.99 1.96
N LEU A 157 -6.74 15.87 2.20
CA LEU A 157 -7.36 14.59 2.56
C LEU A 157 -7.49 13.72 1.31
N CYS A 158 -6.90 12.52 1.35
CA CYS A 158 -6.90 11.58 0.23
C CYS A 158 -7.77 10.34 0.47
N SER A 159 -7.92 9.91 1.72
CA SER A 159 -8.69 8.72 2.10
C SER A 159 -8.98 8.74 3.62
N LEU A 160 -9.59 7.67 4.11
CA LEU A 160 -9.77 7.36 5.54
C LEU A 160 -9.34 5.90 5.79
N GLN A 161 -8.76 5.65 6.96
CA GLN A 161 -8.68 4.31 7.54
C GLN A 161 -9.69 4.22 8.70
N PHE A 162 -10.42 3.12 8.75
CA PHE A 162 -11.34 2.79 9.82
C PHE A 162 -10.74 1.67 10.67
N ILE A 163 -10.88 1.76 11.99
CA ILE A 163 -10.50 0.70 12.92
C ILE A 163 -11.70 0.35 13.78
N SER A 164 -12.08 -0.94 13.78
CA SER A 164 -13.19 -1.44 14.60
C SER A 164 -12.83 -1.49 16.09
N PRO A 165 -13.82 -1.66 16.99
CA PRO A 165 -13.55 -1.92 18.39
C PRO A 165 -12.65 -3.13 18.62
N GLU A 166 -12.69 -4.15 17.75
CA GLU A 166 -11.91 -5.39 17.78
C GLU A 166 -10.50 -5.19 17.20
N GLY A 167 -10.31 -4.16 16.39
CA GLY A 167 -9.02 -3.79 15.79
C GLY A 167 -8.92 -4.10 14.30
N ASP A 168 -10.01 -4.52 13.65
CA ASP A 168 -10.04 -4.72 12.20
C ASP A 168 -9.87 -3.39 11.48
N LYS A 169 -8.87 -3.32 10.61
CA LYS A 169 -8.52 -2.11 9.86
C LYS A 169 -9.02 -2.21 8.43
N ARG A 170 -9.70 -1.17 7.93
CA ARG A 170 -10.15 -1.08 6.53
C ARG A 170 -9.94 0.32 5.99
N PHE A 171 -9.64 0.45 4.71
CA PHE A 171 -9.54 1.75 4.04
C PHE A 171 -10.82 2.08 3.30
N LEU A 172 -11.07 3.38 3.09
CA LEU A 172 -12.10 3.85 2.18
C LEU A 172 -11.76 3.43 0.73
N SER A 173 -12.65 2.67 0.11
CA SER A 173 -12.46 2.13 -1.24
C SER A 173 -12.19 3.23 -2.29
N GLY A 174 -11.15 3.04 -3.09
CA GLY A 174 -10.70 3.98 -4.12
C GLY A 174 -9.86 5.15 -3.59
N GLY A 175 -9.67 5.27 -2.27
CA GLY A 175 -8.86 6.33 -1.68
C GLY A 175 -7.36 6.11 -1.88
N ARG A 176 -6.63 7.21 -2.10
CA ARG A 176 -5.17 7.15 -2.26
C ARG A 176 -4.48 6.99 -0.90
N LYS A 177 -3.71 5.92 -0.74
CA LYS A 177 -2.90 5.61 0.44
C LYS A 177 -1.40 5.80 0.20
N ARG A 178 -0.91 5.43 -0.99
CA ARG A 178 0.52 5.43 -1.31
C ARG A 178 1.13 6.82 -1.14
N GLY A 179 2.14 6.94 -0.28
CA GLY A 179 2.80 8.21 0.06
C GLY A 179 2.00 9.13 0.98
N CYS A 180 0.79 8.73 1.38
CA CYS A 180 -0.03 9.44 2.36
C CYS A 180 0.22 8.88 3.77
N TYR A 181 0.04 9.72 4.79
CA TYR A 181 0.33 9.42 6.18
C TYR A 181 -0.67 10.09 7.14
N PHE A 182 -0.62 9.71 8.42
CA PHE A 182 -1.27 10.42 9.51
C PHE A 182 -0.22 10.92 10.50
N ALA A 183 -0.25 12.21 10.83
CA ALA A 183 0.74 12.86 11.70
C ALA A 183 0.27 12.92 13.15
N ILE A 184 1.19 12.67 14.08
CA ILE A 184 1.03 12.91 15.51
C ILE A 184 2.12 13.88 15.96
N GLY A 185 1.73 14.95 16.66
CA GLY A 185 2.65 16.00 17.09
C GLY A 185 3.12 16.91 15.95
N GLN A 186 4.09 17.78 16.27
CA GLN A 186 4.69 18.72 15.33
C GLN A 186 6.19 18.45 15.18
N PRO A 187 6.68 18.16 13.96
CA PRO A 187 8.09 17.82 13.76
C PRO A 187 8.99 19.03 14.00
N ARG A 188 10.10 18.83 14.74
CA ARG A 188 11.10 19.86 15.07
C ARG A 188 12.49 19.49 14.59
N THR A 189 13.06 18.43 15.16
CA THR A 189 14.43 17.94 14.83
C THR A 189 14.40 16.48 14.38
N VAL A 190 13.53 15.67 14.98
CA VAL A 190 13.33 14.26 14.68
C VAL A 190 11.90 14.03 14.19
N LEU A 191 11.75 13.14 13.21
CA LEU A 191 10.48 12.63 12.72
C LEU A 191 10.55 11.09 12.67
N CYS A 192 9.70 10.44 13.46
CA CYS A 192 9.62 8.99 13.48
C CYS A 192 8.55 8.49 12.51
N LEU A 193 8.84 7.47 11.73
CA LEU A 193 7.89 6.80 10.84
C LEU A 193 7.55 5.45 11.45
N ALA A 194 6.26 5.14 11.59
CA ALA A 194 5.81 3.86 12.09
C ALA A 194 4.76 3.28 11.15
N GLU A 195 4.66 1.95 11.12
CA GLU A 195 3.70 1.25 10.28
C GLU A 195 2.26 1.58 10.69
N GLY A 196 1.89 1.29 11.94
CA GLY A 196 0.53 1.45 12.44
C GLY A 196 0.34 2.67 13.34
N TYR A 197 -0.92 3.07 13.54
CA TYR A 197 -1.27 4.14 14.47
C TYR A 197 -0.80 3.86 15.90
N ALA A 198 -1.05 2.65 16.41
CA ALA A 198 -0.67 2.30 17.78
C ALA A 198 0.83 2.48 18.00
N THR A 199 1.67 1.91 17.13
CA THR A 199 3.13 2.07 17.16
C THR A 199 3.54 3.55 17.05
N ALA A 200 2.93 4.32 16.14
CA ALA A 200 3.20 5.75 16.01
C ALA A 200 2.87 6.54 17.29
N ALA A 201 1.75 6.19 17.95
CA ALA A 201 1.33 6.79 19.20
C ALA A 201 2.24 6.39 20.37
N SER A 202 2.61 5.12 20.49
CA SER A 202 3.54 4.64 21.53
C SER A 202 4.91 5.32 21.42
N VAL A 203 5.46 5.47 20.20
CA VAL A 203 6.72 6.19 19.98
C VAL A 203 6.58 7.67 20.37
N PHE A 204 5.46 8.30 20.01
CA PHE A 204 5.19 9.69 20.39
C PHE A 204 5.11 9.85 21.91
N GLU A 205 4.40 8.94 22.60
CA GLU A 205 4.25 8.95 24.06
C GLU A 205 5.57 8.71 24.80
N ALA A 206 6.41 7.81 24.30
CA ALA A 206 7.69 7.48 24.92
C ALA A 206 8.77 8.55 24.70
N THR A 207 8.73 9.28 23.58
CA THR A 207 9.85 10.14 23.16
C THR A 207 9.49 11.62 23.02
N GLY A 208 8.21 11.95 22.86
CA GLY A 208 7.75 13.29 22.45
C GLY A 208 8.08 13.67 21.00
N TYR A 209 8.78 12.82 20.23
CA TYR A 209 9.08 13.09 18.83
C TYR A 209 7.85 12.91 17.96
N ALA A 210 7.62 13.86 17.05
CA ALA A 210 6.53 13.77 16.10
C ALA A 210 6.62 12.49 15.28
N THR A 211 5.48 11.84 15.05
CA THR A 211 5.41 10.59 14.31
C THR A 211 4.50 10.68 13.09
N ALA A 212 4.78 9.86 12.10
CA ALA A 212 3.91 9.63 10.95
C ALA A 212 3.56 8.14 10.86
N CYS A 213 2.27 7.84 10.99
CA CYS A 213 1.68 6.54 10.71
C CYS A 213 1.59 6.34 9.19
N CYS A 214 2.25 5.31 8.68
CA CYS A 214 2.33 4.96 7.27
C CYS A 214 1.25 3.98 6.82
N PHE A 215 0.46 3.48 7.77
CA PHE A 215 -0.64 2.53 7.65
C PHE A 215 -0.31 1.06 7.32
N ASP A 216 0.79 0.78 6.64
CA ASP A 216 1.33 -0.58 6.38
C ASP A 216 2.80 -0.54 5.92
N ALA A 217 3.49 -1.67 6.05
CA ALA A 217 4.91 -1.83 5.69
C ALA A 217 5.22 -1.39 4.24
N GLY A 218 4.35 -1.73 3.28
CA GLY A 218 4.53 -1.40 1.86
C GLY A 218 4.42 0.11 1.57
N ASN A 219 3.94 0.91 2.52
CA ASN A 219 3.84 2.35 2.38
C ASN A 219 4.93 3.12 3.16
N LEU A 220 5.78 2.44 3.94
CA LEU A 220 6.89 3.06 4.68
C LEU A 220 7.83 3.84 3.76
N GLU A 221 8.36 3.20 2.71
CA GLU A 221 9.30 3.87 1.79
C GLU A 221 8.65 5.03 1.01
N PRO A 222 7.46 4.87 0.38
CA PRO A 222 6.76 5.99 -0.25
C PRO A 222 6.57 7.19 0.69
N VAL A 223 6.14 6.95 1.93
CA VAL A 223 5.94 8.01 2.94
C VAL A 223 7.27 8.63 3.36
N ALA A 224 8.31 7.81 3.59
CA ALA A 224 9.64 8.27 3.93
C ALA A 224 10.18 9.24 2.87
N ARG A 225 10.10 8.88 1.58
CA ARG A 225 10.56 9.72 0.48
C ARG A 225 9.81 11.05 0.43
N VAL A 226 8.48 11.01 0.54
CA VAL A 226 7.64 12.20 0.56
C VAL A 226 8.00 13.12 1.73
N LEU A 227 8.20 12.57 2.92
CA LEU A 227 8.53 13.32 4.12
C LEU A 227 9.97 13.85 4.12
N ARG A 228 10.92 13.12 3.52
CA ARG A 228 12.28 13.63 3.30
C ARG A 228 12.28 14.86 2.39
N THR A 229 11.50 14.85 1.32
CA THR A 229 11.34 16.03 0.45
C THR A 229 10.71 17.20 1.21
N LYS A 230 9.67 16.94 2.01
CA LYS A 230 8.99 17.98 2.81
C LYS A 230 9.88 18.53 3.94
N PHE A 231 10.70 17.67 4.54
CA PHE A 231 11.51 17.98 5.72
C PHE A 231 12.97 17.55 5.48
N PRO A 232 13.72 18.25 4.61
CA PRO A 232 15.04 17.81 4.17
C PRO A 232 16.06 17.70 5.32
N ARG A 233 15.92 18.52 6.36
CA ARG A 233 16.88 18.63 7.48
C ARG A 233 16.56 17.78 8.71
N LEU A 234 15.38 17.17 8.79
CA LEU A 234 15.03 16.39 9.98
C LEU A 234 15.76 15.04 9.99
N ALA A 235 16.11 14.57 11.18
CA ALA A 235 16.46 13.17 11.36
C ALA A 235 15.19 12.34 11.15
N ILE A 236 15.23 11.39 10.20
CA ILE A 236 14.12 10.46 9.95
C ILE A 236 14.50 9.12 10.57
N ILE A 237 13.67 8.62 11.47
CA ILE A 237 13.84 7.32 12.12
C ILE A 237 12.65 6.45 11.73
N VAL A 238 12.90 5.30 11.12
CA VAL A 238 11.85 4.31 10.80
C VAL A 238 11.78 3.30 11.93
N CYS A 239 10.67 3.34 12.69
CA CYS A 239 10.38 2.43 13.79
C CYS A 239 9.76 1.16 13.22
N ALA A 240 10.54 0.07 13.22
CA ALA A 240 10.07 -1.23 12.77
C ALA A 240 9.11 -1.83 13.80
N ASP A 241 8.05 -2.48 13.33
CA ASP A 241 7.33 -3.45 14.16
C ASP A 241 8.16 -4.74 14.17
N ASN A 242 8.47 -5.27 15.35
CA ASN A 242 9.29 -6.48 15.49
C ASN A 242 8.39 -7.69 15.71
N ASP A 243 7.66 -8.09 14.66
CA ASP A 243 6.91 -9.35 14.64
C ASP A 243 7.88 -10.52 14.44
N SER A 244 8.63 -10.86 15.49
CA SER A 244 9.63 -11.95 15.49
C SER A 244 9.05 -13.33 15.13
N GLU A 245 7.72 -13.49 15.24
CA GLU A 245 7.01 -14.72 14.89
C GLU A 245 6.74 -14.89 13.38
N THR A 246 6.96 -13.85 12.57
CA THR A 246 6.77 -13.95 11.11
C THR A 246 8.08 -14.38 10.43
N PRO A 247 8.11 -15.51 9.70
CA PRO A 247 9.29 -15.93 8.95
C PRO A 247 9.82 -14.81 8.03
N GLY A 248 11.09 -14.45 8.19
CA GLY A 248 11.76 -13.41 7.40
C GLY A 248 11.62 -11.98 7.93
N ASN A 249 10.88 -11.75 9.04
CA ASN A 249 10.68 -10.44 9.68
C ASN A 249 10.52 -9.27 8.68
N PRO A 250 9.45 -9.30 7.86
CA PRO A 250 9.25 -8.33 6.79
C PRO A 250 9.17 -6.89 7.31
N GLY A 251 8.69 -6.67 8.54
CA GLY A 251 8.63 -5.36 9.18
C GLY A 251 10.00 -4.68 9.29
N VAL A 252 11.01 -5.40 9.79
CA VAL A 252 12.39 -4.89 9.88
C VAL A 252 13.01 -4.68 8.50
N SER A 253 12.84 -5.64 7.59
CA SER A 253 13.39 -5.54 6.22
C SER A 253 12.83 -4.33 5.46
N MET A 254 11.52 -4.09 5.55
CA MET A 254 10.86 -2.93 4.93
C MET A 254 11.27 -1.63 5.59
N ALA A 255 11.40 -1.60 6.92
CA ALA A 255 11.90 -0.43 7.65
C ALA A 255 13.33 -0.07 7.23
N MET A 256 14.21 -1.06 7.07
CA MET A 256 15.57 -0.88 6.56
C MET A 256 15.59 -0.34 5.14
N SER A 257 14.77 -0.87 4.23
CA SER A 257 14.64 -0.34 2.86
C SER A 257 14.22 1.13 2.87
N ALA A 258 13.16 1.45 3.62
CA ALA A 258 12.62 2.80 3.73
C ALA A 258 13.64 3.78 4.32
N ALA A 259 14.37 3.40 5.37
CA ALA A 259 15.41 4.23 5.97
C ALA A 259 16.55 4.48 4.98
N ARG A 260 17.06 3.44 4.31
CA ARG A 260 18.13 3.56 3.30
C ARG A 260 17.73 4.50 2.17
N ALA A 261 16.50 4.39 1.68
CA ALA A 261 15.96 5.23 0.61
C ALA A 261 16.01 6.74 0.89
N VAL A 262 16.09 7.15 2.16
CA VAL A 262 16.07 8.55 2.58
C VAL A 262 17.22 8.96 3.50
N ARG A 263 18.27 8.13 3.57
CA ARG A 263 19.39 8.30 4.51
C ARG A 263 18.91 8.51 5.95
N GLY A 264 17.89 7.75 6.34
CA GLY A 264 17.33 7.71 7.68
C GLY A 264 17.97 6.61 8.54
N MET A 265 17.48 6.50 9.77
CA MET A 265 17.86 5.49 10.74
C MET A 265 16.72 4.49 10.93
N VAL A 266 17.01 3.31 11.50
CA VAL A 266 16.00 2.33 11.89
C VAL A 266 16.06 2.18 13.40
N ALA A 267 14.89 2.15 14.04
CA ALA A 267 14.75 1.75 15.43
C ALA A 267 13.95 0.44 15.46
N VAL A 268 14.52 -0.60 16.07
CA VAL A 268 13.87 -1.90 16.25
C VAL A 268 13.67 -2.10 17.75
N PRO A 269 12.45 -2.42 18.22
CA PRO A 269 12.23 -2.68 19.63
C PRO A 269 12.91 -3.97 20.06
N ASP A 270 13.58 -3.91 21.21
CA ASP A 270 14.13 -5.05 21.91
C ASP A 270 13.15 -5.48 23.00
N PHE A 271 12.54 -6.65 22.83
CA PHE A 271 11.61 -7.25 23.79
C PHE A 271 12.26 -8.32 24.66
N THR A 272 13.59 -8.44 24.62
CA THR A 272 14.30 -9.43 25.44
C THR A 272 14.01 -9.17 26.93
N GLY A 273 13.40 -10.15 27.60
CA GLY A 273 13.03 -10.06 29.01
C GLY A 273 11.70 -9.37 29.32
N VAL A 274 10.91 -8.97 28.32
CA VAL A 274 9.55 -8.44 28.53
C VAL A 274 8.56 -9.60 28.49
N THR A 275 7.94 -9.94 29.62
CA THR A 275 6.81 -10.88 29.67
C THR A 275 5.52 -10.18 29.24
N ALA A 276 4.72 -10.86 28.42
CA ALA A 276 3.46 -10.39 27.87
C ALA A 276 2.38 -10.10 28.92
#